data_AF-A0A7X6VB45-F1
#
_entry.id   AF-A0A7X6VB45-F1
#
_cell.length_a   1.000
_cell.length_b   1.000
_cell.length_c   1.000
_cell.angle_alpha   90.00
_cell.angle_beta   90.00
_cell.angle_gamma   90.00
#
_symmetry.space_group_name_H-M   'P 1'
#
loop_
_entity.id
_entity.type
_entity.pdbx_description
1 polymer ?
#
loop_
_entity_poly.entity_id
_entity_poly.type
_entity_poly.pdbx_seq_one_letter_code
_entity_poly.pdbx_strand_id
1 'polypeptide(L)'
;GSNMSQVNKFIKENEGTISTEELESEYQNAVEFETLRIGKSYTFYLNNTSPGIVKNENILWAYLNKVTHRVNGIKVGTTNELILHTKNKQTHNVGMKREESITSALMQYAKNNPHILLGYSDDRKKAFKNDIDSLLNLSLQQEANAYGTEGTGPLSH
;
A
#
# COMPACT_ATOMS: atom_id res chain seq x y z
N GLY A 1 12.04 -3.86 -26.63
CA GLY A 1 10.59 -4.02 -26.41
C GLY A 1 10.20 -3.15 -25.24
N SER A 2 9.18 -2.32 -25.43
CA SER A 2 8.80 -1.11 -24.68
C SER A 2 9.12 -1.03 -23.18
N ASN A 3 10.03 -0.11 -22.85
CA ASN A 3 10.16 0.48 -21.51
C ASN A 3 9.00 1.48 -21.32
N MET A 4 7.79 0.97 -21.13
CA MET A 4 6.68 1.81 -20.70
C MET A 4 6.84 2.00 -19.19
N SER A 5 6.94 3.24 -18.71
CA SER A 5 7.00 3.52 -17.27
C SER A 5 5.77 2.90 -16.58
N GLN A 6 5.88 2.48 -15.33
CA GLN A 6 4.75 1.87 -14.60
C GLN A 6 3.57 2.84 -14.52
N VAL A 7 3.83 4.15 -14.48
CA VAL A 7 2.82 5.22 -14.59
C VAL A 7 2.11 5.18 -15.95
N ASN A 8 2.85 5.11 -17.07
CA ASN A 8 2.22 5.05 -18.40
C ASN A 8 1.38 3.78 -18.56
N LYS A 9 1.85 2.65 -18.02
CA LYS A 9 1.08 1.41 -17.97
C LYS A 9 -0.21 1.59 -17.16
N PHE A 10 -0.12 2.21 -15.98
CA PHE A 10 -1.29 2.47 -15.14
C PHE A 10 -2.32 3.37 -15.83
N ILE A 11 -1.89 4.48 -16.44
CA ILE A 11 -2.78 5.38 -17.17
C ILE A 11 -3.49 4.61 -18.29
N LYS A 12 -2.76 3.80 -19.06
CA LYS A 12 -3.33 2.98 -20.13
C LYS A 12 -4.32 1.94 -19.61
N GLU A 13 -4.02 1.27 -18.49
CA GLU A 13 -4.91 0.28 -17.88
C GLU A 13 -6.19 0.89 -17.29
N ASN A 14 -6.21 2.21 -17.07
CA ASN A 14 -7.35 2.94 -16.52
C ASN A 14 -7.86 4.04 -17.48
N GLU A 15 -7.54 3.92 -18.77
CA GLU A 15 -7.90 4.90 -19.80
C GLU A 15 -9.43 5.08 -19.85
N GLY A 16 -9.89 6.32 -19.87
CA GLY A 16 -11.32 6.66 -19.85
C GLY A 16 -11.99 6.60 -18.48
N THR A 17 -11.29 6.18 -17.42
CA THR A 17 -11.80 6.18 -16.03
C THR A 17 -11.09 7.16 -15.10
N ILE A 18 -9.93 7.67 -15.53
CA ILE A 18 -9.10 8.60 -14.75
C ILE A 18 -8.60 9.69 -15.70
N SER A 19 -8.71 10.97 -15.30
CA SER A 19 -8.05 12.06 -16.02
C SER A 19 -6.64 12.34 -15.49
N THR A 20 -5.77 12.85 -16.36
CA THR A 20 -4.39 13.20 -15.98
C THR A 20 -4.39 14.37 -14.97
N GLU A 21 -5.32 15.30 -15.13
CA GLU A 21 -5.50 16.45 -14.26
C GLU A 21 -5.91 16.04 -12.84
N GLU A 22 -6.77 15.04 -12.69
CA GLU A 22 -7.13 14.48 -11.37
C GLU A 22 -5.91 13.82 -10.70
N LEU A 23 -5.13 13.05 -11.46
CA LEU A 23 -3.91 12.41 -10.93
C LEU A 23 -2.88 13.45 -10.48
N GLU A 24 -2.68 14.50 -11.27
CA GLU A 24 -1.75 15.57 -10.93
C GLU A 24 -2.23 16.33 -9.69
N SER A 25 -3.51 16.73 -9.66
CA SER A 25 -4.10 17.38 -8.50
C SER A 25 -3.96 16.52 -7.24
N GLU A 26 -4.24 15.22 -7.33
CA GLU A 26 -4.11 14.34 -6.18
C GLU A 26 -2.64 14.16 -5.75
N TYR A 27 -1.71 14.05 -6.70
CA TYR A 27 -0.27 13.99 -6.41
C TYR A 27 0.22 15.23 -5.65
N GLN A 28 -0.25 16.42 -6.05
CA GLN A 28 0.13 17.68 -5.39
C GLN A 28 -0.43 17.79 -3.96
N ASN A 29 -1.63 17.25 -3.73
CA ASN A 29 -2.31 17.29 -2.43
C ASN A 29 -1.98 16.09 -1.51
N ALA A 30 -1.24 15.10 -2.01
CA ALA A 30 -0.89 13.89 -1.27
C ALA A 30 0.09 14.17 -0.12
N VAL A 31 -0.03 13.39 0.95
CA VAL A 31 0.91 13.45 2.09
C VAL A 31 2.20 12.72 1.71
N GLU A 32 3.34 13.41 1.85
CA GLU A 32 4.65 12.88 1.45
C GLU A 32 5.38 12.17 2.61
N PHE A 33 5.94 11.01 2.29
CA PHE A 33 6.79 10.18 3.15
C PHE A 33 8.02 9.73 2.34
N GLU A 34 9.07 10.57 2.30
CA GLU A 34 10.27 10.32 1.49
C GLU A 34 9.95 10.04 0.00
N THR A 35 10.11 8.80 -0.45
CA THR A 35 9.89 8.35 -1.83
C THR A 35 8.44 7.96 -2.11
N LEU A 36 7.52 8.13 -1.15
CA LEU A 36 6.11 7.78 -1.22
C LEU A 36 5.24 9.03 -1.03
N ARG A 37 4.13 9.11 -1.75
CA ARG A 37 3.05 10.06 -1.52
C ARG A 37 1.72 9.32 -1.45
N ILE A 38 0.98 9.53 -0.36
CA ILE A 38 -0.34 8.91 -0.15
C ILE A 38 -1.40 9.98 -0.35
N GLY A 39 -2.10 9.89 -1.48
CA GLY A 39 -3.29 10.68 -1.79
C GLY A 39 -4.56 10.03 -1.22
N LYS A 40 -5.70 10.58 -1.62
CA LYS A 40 -7.03 10.07 -1.21
C LYS A 40 -7.32 8.71 -1.83
N SER A 41 -7.12 8.59 -3.14
CA SER A 41 -7.48 7.46 -3.99
C SER A 41 -6.25 6.70 -4.48
N TYR A 42 -5.09 7.38 -4.57
CA TYR A 42 -3.86 6.84 -5.14
C TYR A 42 -2.68 6.94 -4.17
N THR A 43 -1.78 5.97 -4.28
CA THR A 43 -0.45 6.01 -3.71
C THR A 43 0.55 6.12 -4.85
N PHE A 44 1.43 7.11 -4.78
CA PHE A 44 2.52 7.34 -5.72
C PHE A 44 3.85 7.02 -5.04
N TYR A 45 4.78 6.40 -5.76
CA TYR A 45 6.08 6.10 -5.19
C TYR A 45 7.20 6.07 -6.22
N LEU A 46 8.43 6.16 -5.74
CA LEU A 46 9.64 5.92 -6.51
C LEU A 46 10.29 4.62 -6.03
N ASN A 47 10.38 3.64 -6.91
CA ASN A 47 11.21 2.46 -6.68
C ASN A 47 12.53 2.63 -7.46
N ASN A 48 13.62 2.91 -6.74
CA ASN A 48 14.89 3.36 -7.29
C ASN A 48 14.72 4.61 -8.18
N THR A 49 14.56 4.42 -9.49
CA THR A 49 14.39 5.47 -10.49
C THR A 49 13.09 5.34 -11.29
N SER A 50 12.27 4.32 -11.00
CA SER A 50 11.01 4.07 -11.70
C SER A 50 9.84 4.58 -10.86
N PRO A 51 9.08 5.58 -11.35
CA PRO A 51 7.87 6.00 -10.69
C PRO A 51 6.79 4.94 -10.87
N GLY A 52 6.02 4.72 -9.80
CA GLY A 52 4.88 3.83 -9.75
C GLY A 52 3.68 4.50 -9.10
N ILE A 53 2.51 3.96 -9.41
CA ILE A 53 1.23 4.40 -8.88
C ILE A 53 0.37 3.16 -8.63
N VAL A 54 -0.40 3.19 -7.55
CA VAL A 54 -1.37 2.14 -7.20
C VAL A 54 -2.62 2.78 -6.62
N LYS A 55 -3.80 2.26 -6.97
CA LYS A 55 -5.06 2.66 -6.33
C LYS A 55 -5.08 2.14 -4.89
N ASN A 56 -5.41 3.00 -3.94
CA ASN A 56 -5.51 2.64 -2.52
C ASN A 56 -6.56 1.54 -2.30
N GLU A 57 -7.68 1.57 -3.03
CA GLU A 57 -8.72 0.51 -3.02
C GLU A 57 -8.21 -0.87 -3.45
N ASN A 58 -7.12 -0.91 -4.22
CA ASN A 58 -6.52 -2.15 -4.70
C ASN A 58 -5.46 -2.69 -3.74
N ILE A 59 -4.97 -1.89 -2.80
CA ILE A 59 -4.04 -2.35 -1.77
C ILE A 59 -4.83 -3.22 -0.80
N LEU A 60 -4.34 -4.45 -0.59
CA LEU A 60 -4.95 -5.44 0.30
C LEU A 60 -4.18 -5.56 1.61
N TRP A 61 -2.85 -5.57 1.53
CA TRP A 61 -2.00 -5.82 2.69
C TRP A 61 -0.72 -5.00 2.59
N ALA A 62 -0.36 -4.31 3.66
CA ALA A 62 0.83 -3.47 3.72
C ALA A 62 1.63 -3.68 5.01
N TYR A 63 2.96 -3.70 4.91
CA TYR A 63 3.83 -3.87 6.07
C TYR A 63 5.24 -3.33 5.85
N LEU A 64 5.92 -3.02 6.96
CA LEU A 64 7.35 -2.73 7.00
C LEU A 64 8.15 -4.03 6.85
N ASN A 65 9.07 -4.05 5.90
CA ASN A 65 10.07 -5.09 5.73
C ASN A 65 11.47 -4.52 5.98
N LYS A 66 12.28 -5.22 6.79
CA LYS A 66 13.69 -4.87 7.03
C LYS A 66 14.58 -5.94 6.43
N VAL A 67 15.33 -5.59 5.39
CA VAL A 67 16.27 -6.51 4.76
C VAL A 67 17.66 -6.22 5.31
N THR A 68 18.28 -7.20 5.97
CA THR A 68 19.67 -7.09 6.42
C THR A 68 20.60 -7.72 5.40
N HIS A 69 21.46 -6.90 4.80
CA HIS A 69 22.47 -7.34 3.84
C HIS A 69 23.68 -7.89 4.58
N ARG A 70 24.15 -9.07 4.15
CA ARG A 70 25.34 -9.73 4.70
C ARG A 70 26.31 -10.13 3.59
N VAL A 71 27.60 -9.93 3.83
CA VAL A 71 28.70 -10.42 2.98
C VAL A 71 29.60 -11.28 3.86
N ASN A 72 29.83 -12.54 3.47
CA ASN A 72 30.60 -13.50 4.26
C ASN A 72 30.13 -13.60 5.74
N GLY A 73 28.82 -13.54 5.97
CA GLY A 73 28.21 -13.56 7.32
C GLY A 73 28.24 -12.23 8.08
N ILE A 74 29.01 -11.24 7.61
CA ILE A 74 29.15 -9.92 8.24
C ILE A 74 28.02 -9.01 7.75
N LYS A 75 27.33 -8.34 8.68
CA LYS A 75 26.32 -7.33 8.36
C LYS A 75 26.98 -6.14 7.67
N VAL A 76 26.60 -5.87 6.42
CA VAL A 76 27.10 -4.74 5.64
C VAL A 76 26.09 -3.60 5.50
N GLY A 77 24.82 -3.85 5.81
CA GLY A 77 23.78 -2.82 5.78
C GLY A 77 22.39 -3.35 6.12
N THR A 78 21.43 -2.43 6.21
CA THR A 78 20.01 -2.73 6.33
C THR A 78 19.25 -1.80 5.40
N THR A 79 18.27 -2.32 4.66
CA THR A 79 17.32 -1.53 3.88
C THR A 79 15.93 -1.68 4.49
N ASN A 80 15.19 -0.56 4.54
CA ASN A 80 13.82 -0.53 5.01
C ASN A 80 12.91 -0.36 3.79
N GLU A 81 11.86 -1.17 3.72
CA GLU A 81 10.92 -1.17 2.60
C GLU A 81 9.49 -1.21 3.12
N LEU A 82 8.63 -0.39 2.54
CA LEU A 82 7.19 -0.58 2.62
C LEU A 82 6.79 -1.57 1.53
N ILE A 83 6.17 -2.67 1.92
CA ILE A 83 5.62 -3.66 0.99
C ILE A 83 4.12 -3.40 0.86
N LEU A 84 3.64 -3.29 -0.38
CA LEU A 84 2.23 -3.18 -0.72
C LEU A 84 1.82 -4.36 -1.60
N HIS A 85 0.94 -5.20 -1.08
CA HIS A 85 0.32 -6.29 -1.80
C HIS A 85 -1.07 -5.88 -2.24
N THR A 86 -1.40 -6.15 -3.50
CA THR A 86 -2.67 -5.76 -4.09
C THR A 86 -3.61 -6.94 -4.32
N LYS A 87 -4.90 -6.66 -4.49
CA LYS A 87 -5.95 -7.65 -4.79
C LYS A 87 -5.65 -8.45 -6.06
N ASN A 88 -4.93 -7.89 -7.04
CA ASN A 88 -4.50 -8.56 -8.27
C ASN A 88 -3.16 -9.32 -8.14
N LYS A 89 -2.72 -9.63 -6.92
CA LYS A 89 -1.47 -10.34 -6.60
C LYS A 89 -0.19 -9.64 -7.06
N GLN A 90 -0.22 -8.33 -7.30
CA GLN A 90 0.99 -7.55 -7.51
C GLN A 90 1.62 -7.20 -6.16
N THR A 91 2.95 -7.04 -6.18
CA THR A 91 3.72 -6.61 -5.01
C THR A 91 4.52 -5.38 -5.40
N HIS A 92 4.38 -4.32 -4.63
CA HIS A 92 5.14 -3.08 -4.79
C HIS A 92 6.05 -2.91 -3.58
N ASN A 93 7.35 -2.76 -3.83
CA ASN A 93 8.35 -2.51 -2.80
C ASN A 93 8.77 -1.05 -2.89
N VAL A 94 8.57 -0.30 -1.82
CA VAL A 94 8.94 1.11 -1.74
C VAL A 94 10.05 1.27 -0.72
N GLY A 95 11.28 1.44 -1.21
CA GLY A 95 12.45 1.65 -0.37
C GLY A 95 12.44 3.04 0.26
N MET A 96 12.65 3.10 1.57
CA MET A 96 12.80 4.34 2.34
C MET A 96 14.06 4.27 3.20
N LYS A 97 14.64 5.43 3.50
CA LYS A 97 15.81 5.53 4.38
C LYS A 97 15.40 5.29 5.82
N ARG A 98 14.33 5.95 6.29
CA ARG A 98 13.90 5.88 7.68
C ARG A 98 12.72 4.93 7.84
N GLU A 99 12.85 4.05 8.84
CA GLU A 99 11.75 3.21 9.31
C GLU A 99 10.55 4.03 9.80
N GLU A 100 10.81 5.16 10.47
CA GLU A 100 9.76 6.07 10.96
C GLU A 100 8.85 6.56 9.82
N SER A 101 9.39 6.84 8.64
CA SER A 101 8.60 7.25 7.48
C SER A 101 7.66 6.14 7.00
N ILE A 102 8.08 4.87 7.08
CA ILE A 102 7.23 3.72 6.78
C ILE A 102 6.14 3.56 7.84
N THR A 103 6.50 3.70 9.13
CA THR A 103 5.53 3.62 10.22
C THR A 103 4.47 4.73 10.10
N SER A 104 4.86 5.97 9.80
CA SER A 104 3.92 7.06 9.56
C SER A 104 3.04 6.83 8.33
N ALA A 105 3.59 6.25 7.25
CA ALA A 105 2.82 5.86 6.07
C ALA A 105 1.77 4.78 6.41
N LEU A 106 2.14 3.76 7.20
CA LEU A 106 1.21 2.74 7.67
C LEU A 106 0.10 3.34 8.55
N MET A 107 0.42 4.32 9.40
CA MET A 107 -0.59 5.05 10.18
C MET A 107 -1.53 5.87 9.29
N GLN A 108 -1.02 6.48 8.22
CA GLN A 108 -1.85 7.19 7.24
C GLN A 108 -2.84 6.25 6.55
N TYR A 109 -2.41 5.03 6.17
CA TYR A 109 -3.32 4.00 5.67
C TYR A 109 -4.33 3.55 6.70
N ALA A 110 -3.91 3.30 7.95
CA ALA A 110 -4.82 2.91 9.03
C ALA A 110 -5.97 3.92 9.19
N LYS A 111 -5.67 5.21 9.02
CA LYS A 111 -6.63 6.30 9.19
C LYS A 111 -7.59 6.43 8.01
N ASN A 112 -7.09 6.37 6.77
CA ASN A 112 -7.88 6.75 5.58
C ASN A 112 -8.33 5.56 4.72
N ASN A 113 -7.72 4.40 4.92
CA ASN A 113 -7.93 3.20 4.12
C ASN A 113 -8.07 1.98 5.05
N PRO A 114 -9.11 1.95 5.90
CA PRO A 114 -9.28 0.93 6.93
C PRO A 114 -9.50 -0.47 6.36
N HIS A 115 -9.70 -0.64 5.05
CA HIS A 115 -9.71 -1.94 4.40
C HIS A 115 -8.32 -2.57 4.27
N ILE A 116 -7.24 -1.77 4.31
CA ILE A 116 -5.88 -2.27 4.14
C ILE A 116 -5.45 -3.01 5.41
N LEU A 117 -5.13 -4.29 5.26
CA LEU A 117 -4.56 -5.09 6.33
C LEU A 117 -3.14 -4.57 6.63
N LEU A 118 -2.84 -4.24 7.88
CA LEU A 118 -1.51 -3.72 8.26
C LEU A 118 -0.71 -4.72 9.07
N GLY A 119 0.61 -4.71 8.87
CA GLY A 119 1.58 -5.48 9.65
C GLY A 119 1.86 -6.88 9.10
N TYR A 120 3.08 -7.37 9.36
CA TYR A 120 3.49 -8.69 8.88
C TYR A 120 2.89 -9.82 9.73
N SER A 121 2.50 -10.92 9.09
CA SER A 121 2.27 -12.21 9.76
C SER A 121 2.48 -13.34 8.75
N ASP A 122 3.01 -14.48 9.21
CA ASP A 122 3.23 -15.65 8.34
C ASP A 122 1.92 -16.19 7.77
N ASP A 123 0.82 -16.09 8.53
CA ASP A 123 -0.51 -16.47 8.06
C ASP A 123 -0.97 -15.61 6.88
N ARG A 124 -0.81 -14.28 6.96
CA ARG A 124 -1.14 -13.38 5.84
C ARG A 124 -0.24 -13.63 4.64
N LYS A 125 1.05 -13.88 4.86
CA LYS A 125 1.97 -14.26 3.77
C LYS A 125 1.54 -15.55 3.07
N LYS A 126 1.16 -16.56 3.85
CA LYS A 126 0.69 -17.86 3.33
C LYS A 126 -0.64 -17.71 2.59
N ALA A 127 -1.57 -16.93 3.14
CA ALA A 127 -2.87 -16.65 2.53
C ALA A 127 -2.70 -15.85 1.23
N PHE A 128 -1.89 -14.79 1.20
CA PHE A 128 -1.63 -14.04 -0.03
C PHE A 128 -1.13 -14.93 -1.18
N LYS A 129 -0.29 -15.92 -0.86
CA LYS A 129 0.23 -16.87 -1.84
C LYS A 129 -0.83 -17.89 -2.29
N ASN A 130 -1.52 -18.53 -1.35
CA ASN A 130 -2.28 -19.76 -1.61
C ASN A 130 -3.81 -19.62 -1.46
N ASP A 131 -4.28 -18.58 -0.78
CA ASP A 131 -5.67 -18.37 -0.38
C ASP A 131 -5.96 -16.85 -0.23
N ILE A 132 -6.02 -16.16 -1.37
CA ILE A 132 -6.22 -14.71 -1.39
C ILE A 132 -7.65 -14.34 -0.98
N ASP A 133 -8.62 -15.24 -1.19
CA ASP A 133 -10.02 -15.01 -0.85
C ASP A 133 -10.19 -14.87 0.66
N SER A 134 -9.47 -15.67 1.45
CA SER A 134 -9.43 -15.48 2.91
C SER A 134 -8.91 -14.09 3.32
N LEU A 135 -7.89 -13.54 2.63
CA LEU A 135 -7.43 -12.18 2.91
C LEU A 135 -8.42 -11.10 2.49
N LEU A 136 -9.08 -11.28 1.34
CA LEU A 136 -10.13 -10.37 0.88
C LEU A 136 -11.27 -10.31 1.88
N ASN A 137 -11.72 -11.45 2.38
CA ASN A 137 -12.76 -11.51 3.41
C ASN A 137 -12.34 -10.81 4.71
N LEU A 138 -11.10 -11.00 5.16
CA LEU A 138 -10.58 -10.30 6.33
C LEU A 138 -10.52 -8.77 6.13
N SER A 139 -10.11 -8.33 4.93
CA SER A 139 -10.09 -6.91 4.55
C SER A 139 -11.49 -6.30 4.58
N LEU A 140 -12.48 -6.99 4.01
CA LEU A 140 -13.88 -6.56 4.01
C LEU A 140 -14.47 -6.50 5.44
N GLN A 141 -14.15 -7.49 6.28
CA GLN A 141 -14.57 -7.49 7.69
C GLN A 141 -13.94 -6.34 8.47
N GLN A 142 -12.66 -6.04 8.25
CA GLN A 142 -11.96 -4.92 8.89
C GLN A 142 -12.61 -3.58 8.50
N GLU A 143 -12.90 -3.41 7.21
CA GLU A 143 -13.57 -2.24 6.68
C GLU A 143 -14.98 -2.07 7.28
N ALA A 144 -15.78 -3.15 7.28
CA ALA A 144 -17.12 -3.14 7.87
C ALA A 144 -17.09 -2.81 9.37
N ASN A 145 -16.09 -3.30 10.11
CA ASN A 145 -15.95 -2.99 11.53
C ASN A 145 -15.58 -1.52 11.75
N ALA A 146 -14.72 -0.94 10.91
CA ALA A 146 -14.35 0.47 11.01
C ALA A 146 -15.56 1.40 10.80
N TYR A 147 -16.47 1.06 9.87
CA TYR A 147 -17.68 1.83 9.60
C TYR A 147 -18.88 1.45 10.49
N GLY A 148 -18.92 0.22 11.01
CA GLY A 148 -20.01 -0.30 11.85
C GLY A 148 -19.97 0.20 13.30
N THR A 149 -18.83 0.69 13.78
CA THR A 149 -18.70 1.28 15.13
C THR A 149 -19.37 2.65 15.32
N GLU A 150 -19.97 3.25 14.29
CA GLU A 150 -20.73 4.50 14.40
C GLU A 150 -22.24 4.31 14.64
N GLY A 151 -22.75 3.07 14.77
CA GLY A 151 -24.19 2.79 14.64
C GLY A 151 -24.93 2.05 15.77
N THR A 152 -24.33 1.71 16.91
CA THR A 152 -25.05 0.98 17.99
C THR A 152 -24.79 1.54 19.38
N GLY A 153 -25.33 2.73 19.66
CA GLY A 153 -25.80 3.03 21.01
C GLY A 153 -27.12 2.30 21.25
N PRO A 154 -27.32 1.59 22.37
CA PRO A 154 -28.57 0.88 22.60
C PRO A 154 -29.72 1.87 22.74
N LEU A 155 -30.69 1.81 21.83
CA LEU A 155 -32.05 2.30 22.07
C LEU A 155 -32.68 1.35 23.09
N SER A 156 -32.58 1.69 24.36
CA SER A 156 -33.38 1.10 25.42
C SER A 156 -34.85 1.50 25.21
N HIS A 157 -35.67 0.51 24.83
CA HIS A 157 -37.10 0.48 25.16
C HIS A 157 -37.28 0.14 26.65
#